data_AF-A0A4W3GF62-F1
#
_entry.id   AF-A0A4W3GF62-F1
#
_cell.length_a   1.000
_cell.length_b   1.000
_cell.length_c   1.000
_cell.angle_alpha   90.00
_cell.angle_beta   90.00
_cell.angle_gamma   90.00
#
_symmetry.space_group_name_H-M   'P 1'
#
loop_
_entity.id
_entity.type
_entity.pdbx_description
1 polymer ?
#
loop_
_entity_poly.entity_id
_entity_poly.type
_entity_poly.pdbx_seq_one_letter_code
_entity_poly.pdbx_strand_id
1 'polypeptide(L)'
;MAVCGGVSCIIEPRVNVALSKAKMISPDGMCKPFSKKANGYGRGEGCGILLLKPLAKALKDNDQIWGVLVHSAINQDGRSVTPITRPSQTQQEELLKWIYHRYVDPSQIQYMEAHGTGTPAGDPTEAGSISHIVGQSRTSNPDPLIIGSVKGNVGHTESAAGAAGLIKVLLMMHHGKIVPSLHYTEEDSSINAKALNLRIPTSVENWEKRGEMGRMAGVNSFGFGGTNAHAVVRQYKQLARLNCAQKPLEIFVLSAASQKSIQMMIKDTSHQINQSDDTAFHSLAYTSACRRSHASYRYRKAFVVSSLNHLQQQLKSATVTDVARIKTSPKIVFVFCGNGVAYRGMCKLLIHTEPVFRTQIEEIEKILQLHTPINLIDLIENDYDDFTKPEIAQPLLFAVQVAMVSLLGFWGIQANLMIGHSVGEVAAAHCAGTLSLHDAVKVIYYRSVLQSTVTGGRMLAVSNLPVSNVSDRLVPYSGRL
;
A
#
# COMPACT_ATOMS: atom_id res chain seq x y z
N MET A 1 -8.31 2.86 13.20
CA MET A 1 -7.69 3.78 12.22
C MET A 1 -8.40 5.11 12.38
N ALA A 2 -7.70 6.21 12.26
CA ALA A 2 -8.26 7.55 12.35
C ALA A 2 -7.75 8.40 11.18
N VAL A 3 -8.62 9.24 10.64
CA VAL A 3 -8.26 10.30 9.69
C VAL A 3 -8.15 11.57 10.51
N CYS A 4 -6.94 12.12 10.63
CA CYS A 4 -6.64 13.26 11.49
C CYS A 4 -5.99 14.37 10.69
N GLY A 5 -6.35 15.62 10.94
CA GLY A 5 -5.79 16.74 10.19
C GLY A 5 -6.57 18.02 10.39
N GLY A 6 -6.33 18.98 9.50
CA GLY A 6 -7.00 20.26 9.51
C GLY A 6 -7.03 20.90 8.12
N VAL A 7 -8.01 21.79 7.92
CA VAL A 7 -8.18 22.58 6.72
C VAL A 7 -8.40 24.05 7.09
N SER A 8 -7.68 24.95 6.43
CA SER A 8 -8.00 26.38 6.40
C SER A 8 -8.05 26.87 4.96
N CYS A 9 -9.10 27.65 4.65
CA CYS A 9 -9.31 28.32 3.37
C CYS A 9 -9.87 29.72 3.65
N ILE A 10 -9.29 30.72 3.01
CA ILE A 10 -9.59 32.14 3.16
C ILE A 10 -10.59 32.52 2.06
N ILE A 11 -11.86 32.26 2.33
CA ILE A 11 -12.95 32.48 1.36
C ILE A 11 -13.39 33.95 1.31
N GLU A 12 -13.34 34.65 2.44
CA GLU A 12 -13.74 36.06 2.54
C GLU A 12 -12.74 36.91 3.36
N PRO A 13 -12.65 38.24 3.09
CA PRO A 13 -11.65 39.09 3.73
C PRO A 13 -11.97 39.46 5.18
N ARG A 14 -13.18 39.18 5.68
CA ARG A 14 -13.65 39.67 7.00
C ARG A 14 -12.74 39.25 8.15
N VAL A 15 -12.29 37.99 8.15
CA VAL A 15 -11.34 37.47 9.15
C VAL A 15 -10.00 38.20 9.05
N ASN A 16 -9.52 38.46 7.83
CA ASN A 16 -8.29 39.23 7.63
C ASN A 16 -8.42 40.65 8.20
N VAL A 17 -9.53 41.35 7.91
CA VAL A 17 -9.81 42.68 8.43
C VAL A 17 -9.85 42.69 9.97
N ALA A 18 -10.50 41.70 10.59
CA ALA A 18 -10.56 41.58 12.04
C ALA A 18 -9.18 41.37 12.67
N LEU A 19 -8.37 40.47 12.10
CA LEU A 19 -7.02 40.17 12.57
C LEU A 19 -6.04 41.34 12.35
N SER A 20 -6.20 42.11 11.26
CA SER A 20 -5.47 43.36 11.04
C SER A 20 -5.82 44.42 12.09
N LYS A 21 -7.11 44.58 12.42
CA LYS A 21 -7.54 45.47 13.52
C LYS A 21 -6.98 45.04 14.87
N ALA A 22 -6.86 43.74 15.10
CA ALA A 22 -6.21 43.16 16.27
C ALA A 22 -4.67 43.21 16.24
N LYS A 23 -4.06 43.75 15.17
CA LYS A 23 -2.60 43.83 14.95
C LYS A 23 -1.89 42.47 15.03
N MET A 24 -2.58 41.40 14.62
CA MET A 24 -2.02 40.05 14.61
C MET A 24 -1.32 39.70 13.28
N ILE A 25 -1.73 40.35 12.18
CA ILE A 25 -1.21 40.09 10.84
C ILE A 25 -0.01 40.96 10.54
N SER A 26 1.02 40.37 9.93
CA SER A 26 2.16 41.14 9.42
C SER A 26 1.73 42.03 8.25
N PRO A 27 2.10 43.32 8.20
CA PRO A 27 1.85 44.20 7.06
C PRO A 27 2.37 43.69 5.72
N ASP A 28 3.44 42.91 5.70
CA ASP A 28 4.00 42.30 4.47
C ASP A 28 3.48 40.88 4.21
N GLY A 29 2.55 40.39 5.04
CA GLY A 29 1.92 39.09 4.87
C GLY A 29 2.86 37.90 5.10
N MET A 30 4.05 38.09 5.69
CA MET A 30 5.02 37.04 5.94
C MET A 30 5.06 36.64 7.42
N CYS A 31 5.30 35.36 7.70
CA CYS A 31 5.75 34.93 9.02
C CYS A 31 7.28 34.99 9.05
N LYS A 32 7.87 35.60 10.08
CA LYS A 32 9.34 35.68 10.22
C LYS A 32 9.80 35.11 11.57
N PRO A 33 9.67 33.79 11.77
CA PRO A 33 9.87 33.17 13.07
C PRO A 33 11.29 33.42 13.58
N PHE A 34 11.40 33.87 14.84
CA PHE A 34 12.65 34.13 15.55
C PHE A 34 13.50 35.29 14.98
N SER A 35 12.94 36.12 14.11
CA SER A 35 13.60 37.32 13.58
C SER A 35 13.27 38.56 14.41
N LYS A 36 14.19 39.52 14.53
CA LYS A 36 13.93 40.88 15.04
C LYS A 36 12.90 41.63 14.18
N LYS A 37 12.76 41.25 12.91
CA LYS A 37 11.79 41.81 11.96
C LYS A 37 10.40 41.18 12.09
N ALA A 38 10.21 40.24 13.02
CA ALA A 38 8.92 39.66 13.39
C ALA A 38 7.92 40.76 13.77
N ASN A 39 6.78 40.83 13.08
CA ASN A 39 5.81 41.91 13.20
C ASN A 39 4.36 41.44 13.03
N GLY A 40 4.10 40.15 13.28
CA GLY A 40 2.81 39.49 13.05
C GLY A 40 2.99 38.26 12.16
N TYR A 41 1.90 37.53 11.93
CA TYR A 41 1.92 36.37 11.04
C TYR A 41 1.29 36.67 9.68
N GLY A 42 1.76 35.99 8.65
CA GLY A 42 1.10 35.91 7.35
C GLY A 42 0.05 34.79 7.34
N ARG A 43 -1.17 35.06 6.89
CA ARG A 43 -2.20 34.02 6.77
C ARG A 43 -1.87 33.08 5.60
N GLY A 44 -2.04 31.78 5.80
CA GLY A 44 -1.88 30.76 4.77
C GLY A 44 -3.13 29.90 4.63
N GLU A 45 -3.28 29.27 3.47
CA GLU A 45 -4.30 28.24 3.22
C GLU A 45 -3.64 26.86 3.19
N GLY A 46 -4.39 25.83 3.57
CA GLY A 46 -3.86 24.47 3.48
C GLY A 46 -4.83 23.41 3.97
N CYS A 47 -4.67 22.21 3.43
CA CYS A 47 -5.36 21.00 3.89
C CYS A 47 -4.31 19.91 4.11
N GLY A 48 -4.11 19.51 5.37
CA GLY A 48 -3.17 18.47 5.75
C GLY A 48 -3.90 17.34 6.45
N ILE A 49 -3.81 16.12 5.90
CA ILE A 49 -4.47 14.93 6.42
C ILE A 49 -3.44 13.82 6.66
N LEU A 50 -3.53 13.19 7.82
CA LEU A 50 -2.74 12.03 8.22
C LEU A 50 -3.66 10.84 8.52
N LEU A 51 -3.20 9.64 8.16
CA LEU A 51 -3.85 8.38 8.53
C LEU A 51 -3.11 7.77 9.72
N LEU A 52 -3.81 7.67 10.85
CA LEU A 52 -3.26 7.10 12.08
C LEU A 52 -3.81 5.71 12.35
N LYS A 53 -2.94 4.86 12.91
CA LYS A 53 -3.27 3.49 13.24
C LYS A 53 -2.38 3.02 14.40
N PRO A 54 -2.89 2.19 15.32
CA PRO A 54 -2.02 1.53 16.30
C PRO A 54 -0.88 0.80 15.59
N LEU A 55 0.35 0.98 16.06
CA LEU A 55 1.56 0.46 15.39
C LEU A 55 1.45 -1.04 15.10
N ALA A 56 1.01 -1.84 16.09
CA ALA A 56 0.82 -3.28 15.91
C ALA A 56 -0.11 -3.64 14.74
N LYS A 57 -1.18 -2.86 14.50
CA LYS A 57 -2.09 -3.07 13.38
C LYS A 57 -1.50 -2.57 12.05
N ALA A 58 -0.67 -1.53 12.08
CA ALA A 58 0.05 -1.08 10.89
C ALA A 58 1.06 -2.14 10.41
N LEU A 59 1.76 -2.78 11.36
CA LEU A 59 2.66 -3.90 11.07
C LEU A 59 1.93 -5.12 10.52
N LYS A 60 0.83 -5.52 11.17
CA LYS A 60 0.01 -6.67 10.73
C LYS A 60 -0.51 -6.49 9.30
N ASP A 61 -0.94 -5.29 8.95
CA ASP A 61 -1.50 -5.01 7.62
C ASP A 61 -0.42 -4.61 6.59
N ASN A 62 0.86 -4.70 6.97
CA ASN A 62 2.03 -4.36 6.14
C ASN A 62 1.93 -2.95 5.53
N ASP A 63 1.58 -1.97 6.36
CA ASP A 63 1.44 -0.56 5.97
C ASP A 63 2.81 0.13 5.89
N GLN A 64 2.94 1.10 4.98
CA GLN A 64 4.08 2.02 5.00
C GLN A 64 3.92 3.03 6.13
N ILE A 65 4.80 2.94 7.12
CA ILE A 65 4.82 3.79 8.31
C ILE A 65 5.83 4.93 8.09
N TRP A 66 5.33 6.17 8.06
CA TRP A 66 6.14 7.38 7.89
C TRP A 66 6.85 7.82 9.19
N GLY A 67 6.21 7.56 10.33
CA GLY A 67 6.73 7.86 11.66
C GLY A 67 5.77 7.32 12.73
N VAL A 68 6.21 7.36 13.98
CA VAL A 68 5.41 6.92 15.14
C VAL A 68 5.18 8.12 16.04
N LEU A 69 3.91 8.45 16.27
CA LEU A 69 3.53 9.38 17.32
C LEU A 69 3.79 8.70 18.67
N VAL A 70 4.81 9.16 19.40
CA VAL A 70 5.20 8.59 20.69
C VAL A 70 4.21 9.04 21.75
N HIS A 71 3.97 10.35 21.80
CA HIS A 71 2.97 10.91 22.69
C HIS A 71 2.47 12.27 22.20
N SER A 72 1.32 12.70 22.72
CA SER A 72 0.76 14.02 22.49
C SER A 72 -0.05 14.46 23.70
N ALA A 73 -0.04 15.75 23.98
CA ALA A 73 -0.78 16.34 25.09
C ALA A 73 -1.34 17.70 24.70
N ILE A 74 -2.37 18.11 25.44
CA ILE A 74 -2.95 19.45 25.34
C ILE A 74 -3.09 20.04 26.74
N ASN A 75 -2.98 21.37 26.84
CA ASN A 75 -3.36 22.10 28.04
C ASN A 75 -3.94 23.48 27.65
N GLN A 76 -4.08 24.36 28.63
CA GLN A 76 -4.65 25.69 28.46
C GLN A 76 -3.83 26.74 29.21
N ASP A 77 -3.72 27.93 28.62
CA ASP A 77 -3.04 29.08 29.22
C ASP A 77 -3.73 29.56 30.52
N GLY A 78 -5.02 29.25 30.65
CA GLY A 78 -5.77 29.46 31.88
C GLY A 78 -5.89 30.94 32.27
N ARG A 79 -5.89 31.22 33.58
CA ARG A 79 -5.97 32.58 34.09
C ARG A 79 -4.59 33.24 34.02
N SER A 80 -4.41 34.20 33.12
CA SER A 80 -3.23 35.04 33.02
C SER A 80 -3.53 36.49 33.42
N VAL A 81 -2.50 37.21 33.88
CA VAL A 81 -2.51 38.67 34.05
C VAL A 81 -2.36 39.41 32.71
N THR A 82 -2.04 38.68 31.65
CA THR A 82 -1.96 39.20 30.27
C THR A 82 -3.28 38.97 29.53
N PRO A 83 -3.55 39.72 28.44
CA PRO A 83 -4.73 39.47 27.61
C PRO A 83 -4.84 38.01 27.17
N ILE A 84 -6.07 37.53 26.98
CA ILE A 84 -6.37 36.14 26.57
C ILE A 84 -5.64 35.70 25.30
N THR A 85 -5.25 36.65 24.45
CA THR A 85 -4.56 36.41 23.18
C THR A 85 -3.03 36.36 23.30
N ARG A 86 -2.46 36.57 24.49
CA ARG A 86 -1.02 36.55 24.72
C ARG A 86 -0.61 35.19 25.30
N PRO A 87 0.37 34.50 24.70
CA PRO A 87 0.77 33.16 25.13
C PRO A 87 1.39 33.16 26.53
N SER A 88 1.26 32.04 27.24
CA SER A 88 1.87 31.82 28.56
C SER A 88 3.09 30.90 28.49
N GLN A 89 4.28 31.44 28.82
CA GLN A 89 5.52 30.64 28.88
C GLN A 89 5.38 29.48 29.88
N THR A 90 4.87 29.79 31.08
CA THR A 90 4.71 28.79 32.15
C THR A 90 3.84 27.63 31.70
N GLN A 91 2.75 27.90 30.97
CA GLN A 91 1.83 26.84 30.54
C GLN A 91 2.40 26.04 29.37
N GLN A 92 3.18 26.67 28.48
CA GLN A 92 3.96 25.93 27.47
C GLN A 92 5.00 25.03 28.14
N GLU A 93 5.75 25.52 29.12
CA GLU A 93 6.70 24.72 29.89
C GLU A 93 6.03 23.56 30.61
N GLU A 94 4.90 23.77 31.30
CA GLU A 94 4.17 22.69 31.98
C GLU A 94 3.68 21.61 31.01
N LEU A 95 3.23 21.99 29.81
CA LEU A 95 2.86 21.05 28.76
C LEU A 95 4.06 20.19 28.34
N LEU A 96 5.20 20.83 28.06
CA LEU A 96 6.42 20.13 27.66
C LEU A 96 6.93 19.23 28.80
N LYS A 97 7.00 19.73 30.04
CA LYS A 97 7.40 18.96 31.23
C LYS A 97 6.52 17.72 31.38
N TRP A 98 5.22 17.86 31.16
CA TRP A 98 4.30 16.74 31.31
C TRP A 98 4.65 15.56 30.39
N ILE A 99 5.04 15.85 29.14
CA ILE A 99 5.48 14.83 28.19
C ILE A 99 6.88 14.34 28.52
N TYR A 100 7.85 15.24 28.65
CA TYR A 100 9.26 14.86 28.70
C TYR A 100 9.71 14.28 30.05
N HIS A 101 9.07 14.61 31.16
CA HIS A 101 9.41 14.00 32.44
C HIS A 101 8.80 12.61 32.62
N ARG A 102 7.77 12.25 31.85
CA ARG A 102 7.00 11.01 32.05
C ARG A 102 7.14 9.99 30.93
N TYR A 103 7.32 10.45 29.69
CA TYR A 103 7.11 9.59 28.52
C TYR A 103 8.26 9.64 27.51
N VAL A 104 9.07 10.70 27.47
CA VAL A 104 10.13 10.88 26.47
C VAL A 104 11.35 11.56 27.07
N ASP A 105 12.52 10.94 27.01
CA ASP A 105 13.77 11.60 27.42
C ASP A 105 14.11 12.80 26.48
N PRO A 106 14.25 14.04 27.00
CA PRO A 106 14.69 15.20 26.24
C PRO A 106 15.97 14.99 25.42
N SER A 107 16.89 14.13 25.89
CA SER A 107 18.14 13.81 25.23
C SER A 107 17.95 13.20 23.84
N GLN A 108 16.79 12.58 23.60
CA GLN A 108 16.46 11.95 22.32
C GLN A 108 15.94 12.95 21.28
N ILE A 109 15.45 14.11 21.70
CA ILE A 109 14.89 15.11 20.78
C ILE A 109 16.00 15.86 20.08
N GLN A 110 15.98 15.84 18.75
CA GLN A 110 16.97 16.52 17.92
C GLN A 110 16.44 17.81 17.30
N TYR A 111 15.13 17.87 17.05
CA TYR A 111 14.46 18.97 16.37
C TYR A 111 13.14 19.34 17.05
N MET A 112 12.80 20.63 17.08
CA MET A 112 11.49 21.13 17.45
C MET A 112 10.90 21.96 16.31
N GLU A 113 9.78 21.48 15.77
CA GLU A 113 8.92 22.29 14.91
C GLU A 113 8.07 23.18 15.83
N ALA A 114 8.46 24.45 15.91
CA ALA A 114 7.81 25.44 16.75
C ALA A 114 6.46 25.88 16.17
N HIS A 115 5.61 26.43 17.03
CA HIS A 115 4.45 27.19 16.60
C HIS A 115 4.91 28.45 15.85
N GLY A 116 5.96 29.15 16.30
CA GLY A 116 6.79 30.10 15.54
C GLY A 116 6.01 30.94 14.54
N THR A 117 5.22 31.88 15.04
CA THR A 117 4.30 32.69 14.23
C THR A 117 4.95 33.95 13.68
N GLY A 118 6.16 34.31 14.12
CA GLY A 118 6.78 35.57 13.73
C GLY A 118 6.22 36.75 14.51
N THR A 119 5.87 36.53 15.79
CA THR A 119 5.35 37.60 16.65
C THR A 119 6.40 38.06 17.67
N PRO A 120 6.53 39.38 17.94
CA PRO A 120 7.53 39.91 18.87
C PRO A 120 7.48 39.30 20.28
N ALA A 121 6.28 38.98 20.77
CA ALA A 121 6.09 38.39 22.09
C ALA A 121 6.08 36.86 22.07
N GLY A 122 5.50 36.24 21.04
CA GLY A 122 5.32 34.79 20.99
C GLY A 122 6.62 34.04 20.74
N ASP A 123 7.45 34.51 19.81
CA ASP A 123 8.67 33.78 19.43
C ASP A 123 9.69 33.67 20.58
N PRO A 124 10.00 34.74 21.36
CA PRO A 124 10.87 34.61 22.54
C PRO A 124 10.26 33.74 23.65
N THR A 125 8.95 33.84 23.86
CA THR A 125 8.21 33.04 24.85
C THR A 125 8.32 31.54 24.54
N GLU A 126 8.10 31.17 23.28
CA GLU A 126 8.19 29.78 22.86
C GLU A 126 9.63 29.26 22.88
N ALA A 127 10.59 30.05 22.40
CA ALA A 127 12.01 29.67 22.45
C ALA A 127 12.49 29.45 23.89
N GLY A 128 12.09 30.31 24.82
CA GLY A 128 12.36 30.15 26.25
C GLY A 128 11.80 28.84 26.80
N SER A 129 10.53 28.54 26.49
CA SER A 129 9.87 27.31 26.94
C SER A 129 10.55 26.04 26.42
N ILE A 130 10.90 26.02 25.12
CA ILE A 130 11.62 24.91 24.49
C ILE A 130 13.02 24.75 25.10
N SER A 131 13.72 25.86 25.30
CA SER A 131 15.04 25.90 25.92
C SER A 131 15.04 25.30 27.31
N HIS A 132 14.19 25.79 28.21
CA HIS A 132 14.20 25.36 29.61
C HIS A 132 13.91 23.87 29.78
N ILE A 133 12.99 23.31 28.99
CA ILE A 133 12.53 21.93 29.20
C ILE A 133 13.32 20.93 28.37
N VAL A 134 13.76 21.31 27.18
CA VAL A 134 14.41 20.38 26.23
C VAL A 134 15.83 20.83 25.90
N GLY A 135 16.03 22.10 25.54
CA GLY A 135 17.34 22.60 25.11
C GLY A 135 18.42 22.45 26.19
N GLN A 136 18.19 23.04 27.36
CA GLN A 136 19.15 23.09 28.48
C GLN A 136 19.17 21.79 29.31
N SER A 137 18.10 20.98 29.27
CA SER A 137 18.06 19.68 29.97
C SER A 137 18.94 18.62 29.31
N ARG A 138 19.39 18.85 28.07
CA ARG A 138 20.30 17.99 27.29
C ARG A 138 21.78 18.14 27.71
N THR A 139 22.09 18.00 28.99
CA THR A 139 23.44 18.25 29.54
C THR A 139 24.54 17.34 28.98
N SER A 140 24.19 16.14 28.51
CA SER A 140 25.13 15.17 27.92
C SER A 140 25.35 15.37 26.41
N ASN A 141 24.69 16.34 25.78
CA ASN A 141 24.75 16.57 24.35
C ASN A 141 25.48 17.88 24.03
N PRO A 142 26.62 17.84 23.33
CA PRO A 142 27.37 19.06 23.01
C PRO A 142 26.65 19.94 21.98
N ASP A 143 25.76 19.37 21.17
CA ASP A 143 25.06 20.12 20.13
C ASP A 143 23.82 20.83 20.69
N PRO A 144 23.53 22.09 20.26
CA PRO A 144 22.30 22.78 20.61
C PRO A 144 21.07 22.09 20.03
N LEU A 145 19.90 22.32 20.63
CA LEU A 145 18.63 21.83 20.09
C LEU A 145 18.22 22.65 18.87
N ILE A 146 17.89 21.97 17.78
CA ILE A 146 17.53 22.62 16.53
C ILE A 146 16.04 22.97 16.58
N ILE A 147 15.69 24.22 16.27
CA ILE A 147 14.30 24.67 16.17
C ILE A 147 14.04 25.30 14.81
N GLY A 148 12.79 25.25 14.35
CA GLY A 148 12.36 25.99 13.17
C GLY A 148 10.84 26.01 13.05
N SER A 149 10.33 26.66 11.99
CA SER A 149 8.89 26.73 11.73
C SER A 149 8.61 26.70 10.24
N VAL A 150 7.64 25.90 9.82
CA VAL A 150 7.13 25.80 8.44
C VAL A 150 6.45 27.10 8.00
N LYS A 151 6.02 27.94 8.96
CA LYS A 151 5.21 29.13 8.67
C LYS A 151 5.97 30.19 7.89
N GLY A 152 7.30 30.21 7.97
CA GLY A 152 8.12 31.05 7.09
C GLY A 152 8.02 30.68 5.60
N ASN A 153 7.61 29.46 5.27
CA ASN A 153 7.48 28.99 3.89
C ASN A 153 6.07 29.14 3.33
N VAL A 154 5.06 28.76 4.13
CA VAL A 154 3.66 28.61 3.65
C VAL A 154 2.68 29.53 4.38
N GLY A 155 3.18 30.42 5.23
CA GLY A 155 2.35 31.20 6.14
C GLY A 155 1.74 30.35 7.27
N HIS A 156 0.91 30.98 8.09
CA HIS A 156 0.16 30.31 9.12
C HIS A 156 -1.15 29.75 8.56
N THR A 157 -1.21 28.43 8.34
CA THR A 157 -2.40 27.72 7.83
C THR A 157 -3.47 27.47 8.90
N GLU A 158 -3.49 28.30 9.94
CA GLU A 158 -4.48 28.31 11.05
C GLU A 158 -4.82 26.91 11.60
N SER A 159 -6.04 26.43 11.38
CA SER A 159 -6.53 25.11 11.78
C SER A 159 -5.74 23.94 11.18
N ALA A 160 -5.04 24.14 10.06
CA ALA A 160 -4.16 23.15 9.44
C ALA A 160 -2.69 23.26 9.89
N ALA A 161 -2.32 24.23 10.72
CA ALA A 161 -0.92 24.53 11.03
C ALA A 161 -0.19 23.40 11.75
N GLY A 162 -0.85 22.70 12.68
CA GLY A 162 -0.26 21.55 13.36
C GLY A 162 0.01 20.38 12.40
N ALA A 163 -0.91 20.13 11.46
CA ALA A 163 -0.73 19.11 10.43
C ALA A 163 0.41 19.47 9.47
N ALA A 164 0.51 20.74 9.06
CA ALA A 164 1.60 21.22 8.21
C ALA A 164 2.98 21.03 8.86
N GLY A 165 3.11 21.39 10.15
CA GLY A 165 4.34 21.18 10.91
C GLY A 165 4.71 19.69 11.04
N LEU A 166 3.73 18.83 11.36
CA LEU A 166 3.97 17.39 11.46
C LEU A 166 4.36 16.77 10.11
N ILE A 167 3.72 17.19 9.01
CA ILE A 167 4.06 16.72 7.65
C ILE A 167 5.51 17.12 7.29
N LYS A 168 5.91 18.37 7.56
CA LYS A 168 7.29 18.82 7.37
C LYS A 168 8.27 17.92 8.12
N VAL A 169 8.02 17.65 9.40
CA VAL A 169 8.89 16.80 10.22
C VAL A 169 8.98 15.38 9.67
N LEU A 170 7.86 14.78 9.26
CA LEU A 170 7.86 13.43 8.67
C LEU A 170 8.64 13.38 7.34
N LEU A 171 8.53 14.42 6.51
CA LEU A 171 9.31 14.54 5.27
C LEU A 171 10.81 14.69 5.57
N MET A 172 11.18 15.55 6.51
CA MET A 172 12.57 15.72 6.96
C MET A 172 13.16 14.41 7.50
N MET A 173 12.38 13.63 8.28
CA MET A 173 12.79 12.31 8.76
C MET A 173 12.99 11.30 7.64
N HIS A 174 12.08 11.28 6.67
CA HIS A 174 12.12 10.41 5.50
C HIS A 174 13.36 10.68 4.64
N HIS A 175 13.62 11.96 4.34
CA HIS A 175 14.80 12.38 3.57
C HIS A 175 16.09 12.39 4.39
N GLY A 176 16.01 12.31 5.72
CA GLY A 176 17.16 12.39 6.60
C GLY A 176 17.87 13.74 6.53
N LYS A 177 17.12 14.82 6.36
CA LYS A 177 17.63 16.19 6.20
C LYS A 177 16.89 17.14 7.11
N ILE A 178 17.59 18.13 7.66
CA ILE A 178 16.98 19.31 8.27
C ILE A 178 17.00 20.43 7.24
N VAL A 179 15.87 21.09 7.08
CA VAL A 179 15.69 22.20 6.13
C VAL A 179 15.75 23.55 6.84
N PRO A 180 16.17 24.63 6.16
CA PRO A 180 16.31 25.94 6.78
C PRO A 180 14.97 26.53 7.23
N SER A 181 15.01 27.34 8.28
CA SER A 181 13.91 28.22 8.67
C SER A 181 14.09 29.57 7.97
N LEU A 182 13.12 29.98 7.16
CA LEU A 182 13.22 31.21 6.36
C LEU A 182 13.09 32.48 7.22
N HIS A 183 13.60 33.58 6.68
CA HIS A 183 13.57 34.94 7.27
C HIS A 183 14.34 35.13 8.58
N TYR A 184 15.20 34.16 8.93
CA TYR A 184 16.08 34.22 10.09
C TYR A 184 17.54 34.39 9.65
N THR A 185 18.27 35.24 10.36
CA THR A 185 19.74 35.30 10.37
C THR A 185 20.21 35.50 11.82
N GLU A 186 21.47 35.15 12.13
CA GLU A 186 22.01 35.33 13.49
C GLU A 186 22.05 36.81 13.90
N GLU A 187 22.38 37.70 12.96
CA GLU A 187 22.44 39.15 13.17
C GLU A 187 21.06 39.76 13.50
N ASP A 188 20.01 39.24 12.84
CA ASP A 188 18.62 39.65 12.99
C ASP A 188 17.82 38.70 13.90
N SER A 189 18.43 38.04 14.88
CA SER A 189 17.72 37.13 15.79
C SER A 189 16.96 37.87 16.90
N SER A 190 15.68 37.55 17.12
CA SER A 190 14.90 38.07 18.26
C SER A 190 15.19 37.36 19.59
N ILE A 191 15.99 36.30 19.55
CA ILE A 191 16.35 35.48 20.71
C ILE A 191 17.88 35.32 20.83
N ASN A 192 18.38 35.16 22.05
CA ASN A 192 19.77 34.77 22.26
C ASN A 192 19.89 33.23 22.17
N ALA A 193 19.93 32.71 20.94
CA ALA A 193 19.90 31.27 20.66
C ALA A 193 21.02 30.51 21.40
N LYS A 194 22.24 31.08 21.47
CA LYS A 194 23.38 30.49 22.19
C LYS A 194 23.11 30.36 23.69
N ALA A 195 22.59 31.40 24.34
CA ALA A 195 22.24 31.35 25.76
C ALA A 195 21.10 30.35 26.05
N LEU A 196 20.21 30.13 25.08
CA LEU A 196 19.11 29.19 25.16
C LEU A 196 19.49 27.74 24.81
N ASN A 197 20.75 27.47 24.45
CA ASN A 197 21.18 26.19 23.88
C ASN A 197 20.32 25.74 22.67
N LEU A 198 19.94 26.70 21.83
CA LEU A 198 19.14 26.50 20.62
C LEU A 198 19.93 26.89 19.37
N ARG A 199 19.53 26.32 18.23
CA ARG A 199 20.05 26.69 16.91
C ARG A 199 18.91 26.70 15.89
N ILE A 200 18.93 27.67 14.98
CA ILE A 200 17.98 27.79 13.88
C ILE A 200 18.73 27.51 12.59
N PRO A 201 18.32 26.52 11.77
CA PRO A 201 19.05 26.14 10.57
C PRO A 201 18.84 27.20 9.47
N THR A 202 19.93 27.60 8.81
CA THR A 202 19.93 28.57 7.68
C THR A 202 20.27 27.93 6.33
N SER A 203 20.70 26.66 6.33
CA SER A 203 20.95 25.86 5.15
C SER A 203 20.45 24.42 5.36
N VAL A 204 20.40 23.62 4.28
CA VAL A 204 20.05 22.20 4.38
C VAL A 204 21.22 21.42 4.97
N GLU A 205 20.94 20.60 5.98
CA GLU A 205 21.96 19.78 6.66
C GLU A 205 21.50 18.33 6.82
N ASN A 206 22.45 17.41 7.03
CA ASN A 206 22.11 16.02 7.32
C ASN A 206 21.47 15.91 8.70
N TRP A 207 20.36 15.17 8.77
CA TRP A 207 19.78 14.78 10.05
C TRP A 207 20.33 13.41 10.43
N GLU A 208 21.35 13.33 11.27
CA GLU A 208 21.90 12.04 11.67
C GLU A 208 20.95 11.29 12.62
N LYS A 209 20.95 9.95 12.55
CA LYS A 209 20.14 9.11 13.44
C LYS A 209 20.79 9.03 14.82
N ARG A 210 19.98 8.96 15.89
CA ARG A 210 20.48 8.77 17.25
C ARG A 210 19.97 7.44 17.81
N GLY A 211 20.90 6.50 18.03
CA GLY A 211 20.60 5.18 18.59
C GLY A 211 19.57 4.38 17.77
N GLU A 212 18.93 3.41 18.42
CA GLU A 212 17.93 2.51 17.79
C GLU A 212 16.61 3.22 17.48
N MET A 213 16.25 4.24 18.26
CA MET A 213 14.99 4.99 18.11
C MET A 213 15.00 5.94 16.91
N GLY A 214 16.17 6.19 16.31
CA GLY A 214 16.33 6.96 15.09
C GLY A 214 16.22 8.48 15.33
N ARG A 215 15.48 9.17 14.47
CA ARG A 215 15.28 10.63 14.57
C ARG A 215 14.03 10.93 15.39
N MET A 216 14.12 11.87 16.33
CA MET A 216 12.95 12.32 17.11
C MET A 216 12.79 13.84 17.07
N ALA A 217 11.54 14.27 17.02
CA ALA A 217 11.19 15.68 17.02
C ALA A 217 9.88 15.95 17.77
N GLY A 218 9.82 17.14 18.36
CA GLY A 218 8.57 17.69 18.89
C GLY A 218 7.91 18.65 17.89
N VAL A 219 6.59 18.77 17.97
CA VAL A 219 5.78 19.69 17.17
C VAL A 219 4.85 20.46 18.09
N ASN A 220 4.96 21.78 18.07
CA ASN A 220 4.14 22.70 18.86
C ASN A 220 3.02 23.30 18.00
N SER A 221 1.84 23.46 18.60
CA SER A 221 0.77 24.29 18.03
C SER A 221 0.00 24.95 19.17
N PHE A 222 0.06 26.28 19.23
CA PHE A 222 -0.53 27.07 20.31
C PHE A 222 -1.65 27.95 19.77
N GLY A 223 -2.88 27.72 20.24
CA GLY A 223 -4.04 28.45 19.77
C GLY A 223 -4.10 29.85 20.39
N PHE A 224 -4.51 30.84 19.61
CA PHE A 224 -4.63 32.22 20.12
C PHE A 224 -5.63 32.35 21.29
N GLY A 225 -6.55 31.40 21.46
CA GLY A 225 -7.47 31.30 22.60
C GLY A 225 -6.91 30.58 23.83
N GLY A 226 -5.60 30.30 23.86
CA GLY A 226 -4.88 29.71 25.00
C GLY A 226 -4.76 28.19 25.00
N THR A 227 -5.46 27.46 24.14
CA THR A 227 -5.29 25.99 24.07
C THR A 227 -3.96 25.66 23.41
N ASN A 228 -3.08 24.96 24.13
CA ASN A 228 -1.79 24.54 23.62
C ASN A 228 -1.80 23.04 23.31
N ALA A 229 -1.08 22.64 22.26
CA ALA A 229 -0.86 21.26 21.89
C ALA A 229 0.61 20.99 21.61
N HIS A 230 1.08 19.82 22.06
CA HIS A 230 2.41 19.31 21.76
C HIS A 230 2.34 17.84 21.35
N ALA A 231 3.12 17.46 20.35
CA ALA A 231 3.23 16.08 19.88
C ALA A 231 4.70 15.71 19.69
N VAL A 232 5.08 14.50 20.08
CA VAL A 232 6.41 13.94 19.84
C VAL A 232 6.31 12.82 18.82
N VAL A 233 7.08 12.93 17.75
CA VAL A 233 7.17 11.93 16.68
C VAL A 233 8.58 11.38 16.59
N ARG A 234 8.68 10.09 16.28
CA ARG A 234 9.94 9.43 15.97
C ARG A 234 9.91 8.76 14.60
N GLN A 235 11.09 8.64 14.00
CA GLN A 235 11.30 7.87 12.79
C GLN A 235 10.92 6.41 13.02
N TYR A 236 10.29 5.79 12.03
CA TYR A 236 10.13 4.35 11.97
C TYR A 236 11.14 3.76 10.97
N LYS A 237 11.98 2.83 11.44
CA LYS A 237 12.85 2.05 10.54
C LYS A 237 12.01 0.96 9.91
N GLN A 238 11.78 1.06 8.60
CA GLN A 238 11.13 -0.01 7.85
C GLN A 238 11.95 -1.29 7.97
N LEU A 239 11.28 -2.40 8.26
CA LEU A 239 11.90 -3.71 8.18
C LEU A 239 12.21 -4.00 6.71
N ALA A 240 13.34 -4.65 6.45
CA ALA A 240 13.63 -5.13 5.11
C ALA A 240 12.48 -6.02 4.66
N ARG A 241 11.90 -5.72 3.50
CA ARG A 241 10.86 -6.58 2.93
C ARG A 241 11.48 -7.93 2.61
N LEU A 242 10.79 -9.01 2.96
CA LEU A 242 11.18 -10.33 2.52
C LEU A 242 11.16 -10.35 0.99
N ASN A 243 12.22 -10.86 0.37
CA ASN A 243 12.24 -11.11 -1.05
C ASN A 243 11.17 -12.15 -1.36
N CYS A 244 10.08 -11.74 -2.00
CA CYS A 244 9.10 -12.68 -2.53
C CYS A 244 9.74 -13.49 -3.65
N ALA A 245 9.29 -14.74 -3.81
CA ALA A 245 9.63 -15.55 -4.97
C ALA A 245 9.24 -14.77 -6.25
N GLN A 246 10.21 -14.57 -7.14
CA GLN A 246 9.99 -13.85 -8.39
C GLN A 246 9.10 -14.70 -9.30
N LYS A 247 7.90 -14.21 -9.59
CA LYS A 247 7.02 -14.83 -10.59
C LYS A 247 7.47 -14.39 -11.99
N PRO A 248 7.39 -15.27 -12.99
CA PRO A 248 7.75 -14.92 -14.37
C PRO A 248 6.77 -13.90 -14.99
N LEU A 249 5.55 -13.83 -14.45
CA LEU A 249 4.50 -12.91 -14.87
C LEU A 249 3.80 -12.32 -13.65
N GLU A 250 3.42 -11.05 -13.78
CA GLU A 250 2.65 -10.29 -12.82
C GLU A 250 1.43 -9.65 -13.49
N ILE A 251 0.42 -9.33 -12.68
CA ILE A 251 -0.78 -8.63 -13.14
C ILE A 251 -0.79 -7.22 -12.53
N PHE A 252 -0.68 -6.21 -13.38
CA PHE A 252 -0.83 -4.81 -13.00
C PHE A 252 -2.24 -4.32 -13.37
N VAL A 253 -2.97 -3.74 -12.41
CA VAL A 253 -4.38 -3.39 -12.54
C VAL A 253 -4.61 -1.90 -12.28
N LEU A 254 -5.26 -1.23 -13.23
CA LEU A 254 -5.75 0.14 -13.07
C LEU A 254 -7.28 0.14 -13.09
N SER A 255 -7.87 1.01 -12.28
CA SER A 255 -9.32 1.20 -12.25
C SER A 255 -9.68 2.64 -11.93
N ALA A 256 -10.79 3.12 -12.49
CA ALA A 256 -11.28 4.47 -12.24
C ALA A 256 -12.79 4.62 -12.38
N ALA A 257 -13.32 5.70 -11.80
CA ALA A 257 -14.74 6.03 -11.84
C ALA A 257 -15.24 6.45 -13.23
N SER A 258 -14.35 6.93 -14.11
CA SER A 258 -14.70 7.40 -15.45
C SER A 258 -13.65 7.00 -16.50
N GLN A 259 -14.06 7.01 -17.77
CA GLN A 259 -13.19 6.80 -18.92
C GLN A 259 -12.05 7.83 -19.00
N LYS A 260 -12.34 9.10 -18.69
CA LYS A 260 -11.33 10.17 -18.64
C LYS A 260 -10.32 9.93 -17.51
N SER A 261 -10.81 9.53 -16.33
CA SER A 261 -9.95 9.30 -15.16
C SER A 261 -8.99 8.12 -15.37
N ILE A 262 -9.43 7.03 -16.02
CA ILE A 262 -8.53 5.90 -16.30
C ILE A 262 -7.49 6.23 -17.37
N GLN A 263 -7.84 7.06 -18.37
CA GLN A 263 -6.86 7.57 -19.35
C GLN A 263 -5.78 8.42 -18.66
N MET A 264 -6.19 9.33 -17.77
CA MET A 264 -5.25 10.11 -16.97
C MET A 264 -4.37 9.20 -16.12
N MET A 265 -4.97 8.22 -15.44
CA MET A 265 -4.22 7.25 -14.61
C MET A 265 -3.20 6.44 -15.42
N ILE A 266 -3.56 5.96 -16.63
CA ILE A 266 -2.63 5.24 -17.52
C ILE A 266 -1.46 6.16 -17.90
N LYS A 267 -1.76 7.40 -18.32
CA LYS A 267 -0.73 8.38 -18.71
C LYS A 267 0.19 8.75 -17.55
N ASP A 268 -0.37 9.05 -16.39
CA ASP A 268 0.37 9.45 -15.19
C ASP A 268 1.24 8.29 -14.69
N THR A 269 0.70 7.07 -14.68
CA THR A 269 1.45 5.86 -14.33
C THR A 269 2.61 5.63 -15.30
N SER A 270 2.38 5.81 -16.61
CA SER A 270 3.42 5.69 -17.63
C SER A 270 4.57 6.70 -17.43
N HIS A 271 4.26 7.90 -16.95
CA HIS A 271 5.27 8.93 -16.66
C HIS A 271 6.00 8.70 -15.33
N GLN A 272 5.32 8.15 -14.32
CA GLN A 272 5.89 7.95 -12.98
C GLN A 272 6.76 6.69 -12.87
N ILE A 273 6.52 5.68 -13.71
CA ILE A 273 7.35 4.48 -13.74
C ILE A 273 8.71 4.83 -14.36
N ASN A 274 9.73 4.93 -13.50
CA ASN A 274 11.13 5.06 -13.88
C ASN A 274 11.78 3.68 -14.01
N GLN A 275 12.65 3.51 -15.00
CA GLN A 275 13.26 2.23 -15.39
C GLN A 275 14.31 1.68 -14.41
N SER A 276 14.57 2.35 -13.29
CA SER A 276 15.81 2.15 -12.52
C SER A 276 15.75 1.07 -11.43
N ASP A 277 14.63 0.39 -11.21
CA ASP A 277 14.52 -0.55 -10.07
C ASP A 277 13.53 -1.70 -10.29
N ASP A 278 14.03 -2.88 -10.69
CA ASP A 278 13.23 -4.10 -10.81
C ASP A 278 12.70 -4.61 -9.45
N THR A 279 13.32 -4.24 -8.32
CA THR A 279 12.77 -4.60 -6.99
C THR A 279 11.45 -3.88 -6.71
N ALA A 280 11.20 -2.77 -7.40
CA ALA A 280 9.93 -2.06 -7.36
C ALA A 280 8.82 -2.77 -8.17
N PHE A 281 9.13 -3.62 -9.15
CA PHE A 281 8.14 -4.18 -10.08
C PHE A 281 7.08 -5.05 -9.39
N HIS A 282 7.47 -6.07 -8.64
CA HIS A 282 6.53 -6.94 -7.91
C HIS A 282 5.76 -6.15 -6.83
N SER A 283 6.44 -5.22 -6.14
CA SER A 283 5.81 -4.34 -5.16
C SER A 283 4.76 -3.44 -5.81
N LEU A 284 5.01 -2.99 -7.04
CA LEU A 284 4.11 -2.14 -7.83
C LEU A 284 2.87 -2.94 -8.27
N ALA A 285 3.05 -4.16 -8.79
CA ALA A 285 1.96 -5.06 -9.13
C ALA A 285 1.08 -5.37 -7.91
N TYR A 286 1.69 -5.76 -6.78
CA TYR A 286 0.96 -6.00 -5.53
C TYR A 286 0.20 -4.75 -5.04
N THR A 287 0.84 -3.58 -5.04
CA THR A 287 0.20 -2.33 -4.60
C THR A 287 -0.98 -1.97 -5.49
N SER A 288 -0.80 -2.12 -6.80
CA SER A 288 -1.84 -1.90 -7.78
C SER A 288 -3.02 -2.85 -7.58
N ALA A 289 -2.80 -4.16 -7.46
CA ALA A 289 -3.86 -5.16 -7.35
C ALA A 289 -4.55 -5.18 -5.97
N CYS A 290 -3.76 -5.15 -4.88
CA CYS A 290 -4.24 -5.44 -3.53
C CYS A 290 -4.44 -4.21 -2.64
N ARG A 291 -3.86 -3.05 -3.01
CA ARG A 291 -3.89 -1.83 -2.18
C ARG A 291 -4.67 -0.68 -2.87
N ARG A 292 -5.62 -1.04 -3.74
CA ARG A 292 -6.51 -0.11 -4.47
C ARG A 292 -7.95 -0.64 -4.50
N SER A 293 -8.89 0.28 -4.70
CA SER A 293 -10.33 -0.02 -4.69
C SER A 293 -10.85 -0.38 -6.09
N HIS A 294 -10.59 -1.59 -6.58
CA HIS A 294 -11.04 -1.99 -7.93
C HIS A 294 -12.54 -2.24 -8.03
N ALA A 295 -13.12 -2.88 -7.01
CA ALA A 295 -14.52 -3.29 -7.01
C ALA A 295 -15.49 -2.10 -7.12
N SER A 296 -15.11 -0.94 -6.58
CA SER A 296 -15.90 0.29 -6.59
C SER A 296 -15.96 0.98 -7.96
N TYR A 297 -15.13 0.57 -8.91
CA TYR A 297 -14.95 1.25 -10.19
C TYR A 297 -15.36 0.39 -11.37
N ARG A 298 -15.97 1.04 -12.38
CA ARG A 298 -16.49 0.37 -13.58
C ARG A 298 -15.47 0.28 -14.71
N TYR A 299 -14.55 1.23 -14.82
CA TYR A 299 -13.52 1.24 -15.84
C TYR A 299 -12.28 0.56 -15.29
N ARG A 300 -11.84 -0.53 -15.93
CA ARG A 300 -10.72 -1.35 -15.46
C ARG A 300 -9.82 -1.76 -16.62
N LYS A 301 -8.52 -1.80 -16.36
CA LYS A 301 -7.51 -2.31 -17.30
C LYS A 301 -6.52 -3.17 -16.52
N ALA A 302 -6.33 -4.40 -16.97
CA ALA A 302 -5.27 -5.28 -16.48
C ALA A 302 -4.18 -5.39 -17.56
N PHE A 303 -2.94 -5.49 -17.10
CA PHE A 303 -1.75 -5.68 -17.89
C PHE A 303 -1.03 -6.92 -17.35
N VAL A 304 -0.79 -7.90 -18.22
CA VAL A 304 0.01 -9.09 -17.89
C VAL A 304 1.42 -8.80 -18.33
N VAL A 305 2.35 -8.74 -17.38
CA VAL A 305 3.67 -8.15 -17.57
C VAL A 305 4.75 -9.02 -16.95
N SER A 306 5.89 -9.13 -17.63
CA SER A 306 7.05 -9.92 -17.20
C SER A 306 8.18 -9.07 -16.62
N SER A 307 8.10 -7.75 -16.81
CA SER A 307 9.10 -6.79 -16.32
C SER A 307 8.53 -5.38 -16.30
N LEU A 308 9.24 -4.47 -15.65
CA LEU A 308 8.88 -3.06 -15.62
C LEU A 308 8.90 -2.41 -17.01
N ASN A 309 9.87 -2.79 -17.85
CA ASN A 309 9.95 -2.34 -19.25
C ASN A 309 8.76 -2.81 -20.07
N HIS A 310 8.34 -4.07 -19.89
CA HIS A 310 7.16 -4.60 -20.58
C HIS A 310 5.88 -3.85 -20.15
N LEU A 311 5.74 -3.55 -18.86
CA LEU A 311 4.64 -2.71 -18.36
C LEU A 311 4.65 -1.31 -18.97
N GLN A 312 5.82 -0.65 -19.03
CA GLN A 312 5.92 0.68 -19.59
C GLN A 312 5.56 0.71 -21.08
N GLN A 313 5.97 -0.29 -21.85
CA GLN A 313 5.60 -0.44 -23.26
C GLN A 313 4.08 -0.59 -23.42
N GLN A 314 3.46 -1.49 -22.64
CA GLN A 314 2.01 -1.68 -22.69
C GLN A 314 1.22 -0.43 -22.24
N LEU A 315 1.72 0.32 -21.25
CA LEU A 315 1.09 1.57 -20.82
C LEU A 315 1.15 2.67 -21.89
N LYS A 316 2.25 2.74 -22.65
CA LYS A 316 2.42 3.71 -23.74
C LYS A 316 1.54 3.40 -24.95
N SER A 317 1.34 2.11 -25.24
CA SER A 317 0.49 1.67 -26.36
C SER A 317 -1.00 1.55 -25.97
N ALA A 318 -1.34 1.59 -24.69
CA ALA A 318 -2.71 1.42 -24.21
C ALA A 318 -3.64 2.49 -24.77
N THR A 319 -4.67 2.05 -25.49
CA THR A 319 -5.72 2.90 -26.00
C THR A 319 -6.99 2.78 -25.16
N VAL A 320 -7.91 3.72 -25.38
CA VAL A 320 -9.17 3.82 -24.64
C VAL A 320 -10.10 2.64 -24.91
N THR A 321 -10.03 2.07 -26.10
CA THR A 321 -10.81 0.90 -26.51
C THR A 321 -10.40 -0.36 -25.76
N ASP A 322 -9.19 -0.38 -25.19
CA ASP A 322 -8.67 -1.53 -24.47
C ASP A 322 -9.13 -1.59 -23.01
N VAL A 323 -9.94 -0.63 -22.58
CA VAL A 323 -10.49 -0.51 -21.22
C VAL A 323 -11.83 -1.23 -21.12
N ALA A 324 -11.92 -2.19 -20.20
CA ALA A 324 -13.18 -2.85 -19.90
C ALA A 324 -14.10 -1.93 -19.11
N ARG A 325 -15.37 -1.86 -19.52
CA ARG A 325 -16.46 -1.22 -18.76
C ARG A 325 -17.35 -2.28 -18.13
N ILE A 326 -17.15 -2.54 -16.84
CA ILE A 326 -17.92 -3.52 -16.09
C ILE A 326 -19.31 -2.98 -15.78
N LYS A 327 -20.35 -3.68 -16.25
CA LYS A 327 -21.78 -3.38 -15.96
C LYS A 327 -22.33 -4.23 -14.82
N THR A 328 -22.01 -5.53 -14.83
CA THR A 328 -22.44 -6.53 -13.85
C THR A 328 -21.32 -7.54 -13.62
N SER A 329 -21.40 -8.31 -12.54
CA SER A 329 -20.52 -9.47 -12.35
C SER A 329 -20.86 -10.54 -13.40
N PRO A 330 -19.87 -11.09 -14.13
CA PRO A 330 -20.12 -12.16 -15.09
C PRO A 330 -20.53 -13.45 -14.37
N LYS A 331 -21.39 -14.25 -15.00
CA LYS A 331 -21.57 -15.65 -14.60
C LYS A 331 -20.42 -16.47 -15.20
N ILE A 332 -19.81 -17.32 -14.40
CA ILE A 332 -18.63 -18.12 -14.78
C ILE A 332 -19.04 -19.58 -14.92
N VAL A 333 -18.61 -20.23 -16.01
CA VAL A 333 -18.80 -21.68 -16.21
C VAL A 333 -17.42 -22.32 -16.32
N PHE A 334 -17.16 -23.35 -15.52
CA PHE A 334 -15.97 -24.17 -15.70
C PHE A 334 -16.30 -25.35 -16.62
N VAL A 335 -15.47 -25.52 -17.65
CA VAL A 335 -15.62 -26.59 -18.64
C VAL A 335 -14.42 -27.52 -18.51
N PHE A 336 -14.68 -28.77 -18.17
CA PHE A 336 -13.68 -29.81 -17.97
C PHE A 336 -13.52 -30.61 -19.26
N CYS A 337 -12.32 -30.60 -19.80
CA CYS A 337 -11.94 -31.25 -21.04
C CYS A 337 -12.02 -32.78 -20.95
N GLY A 338 -12.28 -33.40 -22.10
CA GLY A 338 -12.12 -34.84 -22.28
C GLY A 338 -10.66 -35.23 -22.57
N ASN A 339 -10.47 -36.49 -22.95
CA ASN A 339 -9.16 -36.98 -23.41
C ASN A 339 -8.66 -36.22 -24.65
N GLY A 340 -7.34 -36.18 -24.85
CA GLY A 340 -6.69 -35.63 -26.05
C GLY A 340 -6.15 -34.21 -25.91
N VAL A 341 -6.18 -33.63 -24.71
CA VAL A 341 -5.64 -32.28 -24.42
C VAL A 341 -4.29 -32.30 -23.71
N ALA A 342 -3.78 -33.47 -23.33
CA ALA A 342 -2.49 -33.61 -22.66
C ALA A 342 -1.35 -33.36 -23.65
N TYR A 343 -0.29 -32.70 -23.18
CA TYR A 343 0.90 -32.40 -23.99
C TYR A 343 2.15 -32.39 -23.11
N ARG A 344 3.30 -32.60 -23.74
CA ARG A 344 4.61 -32.64 -23.07
C ARG A 344 4.89 -31.33 -22.33
N GLY A 345 5.22 -31.42 -21.04
CA GLY A 345 5.55 -30.26 -20.20
C GLY A 345 4.34 -29.47 -19.70
N MET A 346 3.12 -30.01 -19.82
CA MET A 346 1.91 -29.37 -19.27
C MET A 346 2.05 -29.12 -17.76
N CYS A 347 1.67 -27.92 -17.32
CA CYS A 347 1.66 -27.50 -15.91
C CYS A 347 3.01 -27.53 -15.16
N LYS A 348 4.13 -27.75 -15.84
CA LYS A 348 5.47 -27.75 -15.23
C LYS A 348 5.84 -26.43 -14.54
N LEU A 349 5.42 -25.30 -15.09
CA LEU A 349 5.61 -24.02 -14.39
C LEU A 349 4.78 -23.97 -13.09
N LEU A 350 3.52 -24.40 -13.16
CA LEU A 350 2.58 -24.32 -12.04
C LEU A 350 3.00 -25.20 -10.86
N ILE A 351 3.54 -26.40 -11.10
CA ILE A 351 4.00 -27.28 -10.03
C ILE A 351 5.14 -26.65 -9.21
N HIS A 352 5.96 -25.80 -9.84
CA HIS A 352 7.06 -25.12 -9.18
C HIS A 352 6.68 -23.76 -8.58
N THR A 353 5.74 -23.02 -9.18
CA THR A 353 5.44 -21.63 -8.78
C THR A 353 4.17 -21.44 -7.98
N GLU A 354 3.24 -22.41 -7.98
CA GLU A 354 1.93 -22.27 -7.33
C GLU A 354 1.71 -23.38 -6.29
N PRO A 355 1.98 -23.10 -4.99
CA PRO A 355 1.87 -24.09 -3.92
C PRO A 355 0.50 -24.75 -3.80
N VAL A 356 -0.58 -24.00 -4.04
CA VAL A 356 -1.96 -24.54 -3.99
C VAL A 356 -2.17 -25.62 -5.06
N PHE A 357 -1.65 -25.38 -6.27
CA PHE A 357 -1.70 -26.35 -7.35
C PHE A 357 -0.90 -27.60 -6.98
N ARG A 358 0.34 -27.42 -6.49
CA ARG A 358 1.22 -28.52 -6.08
C ARG A 358 0.60 -29.38 -4.98
N THR A 359 0.11 -28.77 -3.92
CA THR A 359 -0.54 -29.48 -2.80
C THR A 359 -1.74 -30.30 -3.26
N GLN A 360 -2.55 -29.78 -4.20
CA GLN A 360 -3.67 -30.54 -4.73
C GLN A 360 -3.23 -31.75 -5.55
N ILE A 361 -2.16 -31.62 -6.34
CA ILE A 361 -1.57 -32.74 -7.08
C ILE A 361 -1.03 -33.80 -6.12
N GLU A 362 -0.29 -33.39 -5.08
CA GLU A 362 0.26 -34.29 -4.05
C GLU A 362 -0.84 -35.08 -3.32
N GLU A 363 -1.95 -34.42 -2.98
CA GLU A 363 -3.09 -35.06 -2.34
C GLU A 363 -3.72 -36.13 -3.24
N ILE A 364 -3.92 -35.80 -4.52
CA ILE A 364 -4.49 -36.74 -5.50
C ILE A 364 -3.54 -37.90 -5.76
N GLU A 365 -2.24 -37.63 -5.91
CA GLU A 365 -1.22 -38.64 -6.11
C GLU A 365 -1.18 -39.63 -4.96
N LYS A 366 -1.21 -39.15 -3.71
CA LYS A 366 -1.22 -40.01 -2.52
C LYS A 366 -2.38 -41.00 -2.51
N ILE A 367 -3.56 -40.57 -2.97
CA ILE A 367 -4.73 -41.45 -3.08
C ILE A 367 -4.57 -42.40 -4.27
N LEU A 368 -4.08 -41.91 -5.40
CA LEU A 368 -3.87 -42.68 -6.62
C LEU A 368 -2.84 -43.80 -6.42
N GLN A 369 -1.80 -43.56 -5.61
CA GLN A 369 -0.76 -44.51 -5.25
C GLN A 369 -1.28 -45.76 -4.50
N LEU A 370 -2.50 -45.71 -3.96
CA LEU A 370 -3.17 -46.90 -3.39
C LEU A 370 -3.61 -47.90 -4.47
N HIS A 371 -3.66 -47.47 -5.73
CA HIS A 371 -4.21 -48.23 -6.85
C HIS A 371 -3.20 -48.47 -7.98
N THR A 372 -2.18 -47.62 -8.11
CA THR A 372 -1.20 -47.68 -9.21
C THR A 372 0.15 -47.13 -8.80
N PRO A 373 1.28 -47.62 -9.35
CA PRO A 373 2.61 -47.05 -9.09
C PRO A 373 2.87 -45.73 -9.83
N ILE A 374 1.89 -45.15 -10.52
CA ILE A 374 2.03 -43.88 -11.24
C ILE A 374 2.38 -42.74 -10.27
N ASN A 375 3.43 -41.98 -10.60
CA ASN A 375 3.81 -40.74 -9.95
C ASN A 375 3.43 -39.56 -10.85
N LEU A 376 2.44 -38.77 -10.44
CA LEU A 376 1.91 -37.65 -11.22
C LEU A 376 2.90 -36.49 -11.28
N ILE A 377 3.62 -36.23 -10.18
CA ILE A 377 4.63 -35.19 -10.11
C ILE A 377 5.76 -35.51 -11.08
N ASP A 378 6.24 -36.76 -11.10
CA ASP A 378 7.29 -37.19 -12.02
C ASP A 378 6.85 -37.04 -13.49
N LEU A 379 5.58 -37.33 -13.82
CA LEU A 379 5.05 -37.14 -15.18
C LEU A 379 5.08 -35.65 -15.59
N ILE A 380 4.78 -34.73 -14.67
CA ILE A 380 4.78 -33.29 -14.91
C ILE A 380 6.20 -32.73 -15.00
N GLU A 381 7.11 -33.15 -14.12
CA GLU A 381 8.47 -32.60 -14.03
C GLU A 381 9.40 -33.15 -15.12
N ASN A 382 9.29 -34.44 -15.45
CA ASN A 382 10.21 -35.13 -16.38
C ASN A 382 9.74 -35.12 -17.84
N ASP A 383 8.82 -34.21 -18.19
CA ASP A 383 8.35 -33.97 -19.56
C ASP A 383 7.91 -35.26 -20.27
N TYR A 384 7.10 -36.09 -19.58
CA TYR A 384 6.50 -37.28 -20.16
C TYR A 384 5.70 -36.93 -21.43
N ASP A 385 5.76 -37.80 -22.45
CA ASP A 385 5.21 -37.50 -23.79
C ASP A 385 4.32 -38.60 -24.41
N ASP A 386 4.21 -39.79 -23.79
CA ASP A 386 3.34 -40.88 -24.27
C ASP A 386 1.94 -40.85 -23.61
N PHE A 387 1.09 -39.91 -24.03
CA PHE A 387 -0.30 -39.82 -23.54
C PHE A 387 -1.28 -40.74 -24.29
N THR A 388 -0.79 -41.75 -25.03
CA THR A 388 -1.66 -42.69 -25.75
C THR A 388 -2.34 -43.68 -24.84
N LYS A 389 -1.73 -43.95 -23.67
CA LYS A 389 -2.20 -44.89 -22.65
C LYS A 389 -3.26 -44.26 -21.75
N PRO A 390 -4.53 -44.71 -21.79
CA PRO A 390 -5.61 -44.15 -20.97
C PRO A 390 -5.29 -44.17 -19.48
N GLU A 391 -4.63 -45.22 -18.99
CA GLU A 391 -4.26 -45.43 -17.58
C GLU A 391 -3.25 -44.40 -17.05
N ILE A 392 -2.57 -43.66 -17.94
CA ILE A 392 -1.68 -42.55 -17.59
C ILE A 392 -2.37 -41.21 -17.87
N ALA A 393 -2.92 -41.04 -19.08
CA ALA A 393 -3.48 -39.78 -19.52
C ALA A 393 -4.69 -39.33 -18.69
N GLN A 394 -5.57 -40.26 -18.29
CA GLN A 394 -6.81 -39.92 -17.58
C GLN A 394 -6.56 -39.49 -16.13
N PRO A 395 -5.79 -40.22 -15.30
CA PRO A 395 -5.47 -39.76 -13.94
C PRO A 395 -4.74 -38.42 -13.95
N LEU A 396 -3.79 -38.21 -14.87
CA LEU A 396 -3.07 -36.94 -14.99
C LEU A 396 -4.03 -35.79 -15.36
N LEU A 397 -4.90 -35.98 -16.34
CA LEU A 397 -5.88 -34.97 -16.74
C LEU A 397 -6.86 -34.64 -15.60
N PHE A 398 -7.34 -35.66 -14.88
CA PHE A 398 -8.18 -35.45 -13.70
C PHE A 398 -7.45 -34.60 -12.64
N ALA A 399 -6.23 -34.99 -12.29
CA ALA A 399 -5.45 -34.31 -11.26
C ALA A 399 -5.19 -32.84 -11.61
N VAL A 400 -4.78 -32.56 -12.85
CA VAL A 400 -4.54 -31.20 -13.32
C VAL A 400 -5.81 -30.35 -13.32
N GLN A 401 -6.94 -30.89 -13.77
CA GLN A 401 -8.18 -30.12 -13.78
C GLN A 401 -8.67 -29.78 -12.36
N VAL A 402 -8.58 -30.72 -11.42
CA VAL A 402 -8.92 -30.48 -10.01
C VAL A 402 -7.97 -29.47 -9.39
N ALA A 403 -6.66 -29.60 -9.61
CA ALA A 403 -5.65 -28.66 -9.12
C ALA A 403 -5.82 -27.24 -9.68
N MET A 404 -6.22 -27.11 -10.95
CA MET A 404 -6.56 -25.81 -11.55
C MET A 404 -7.78 -25.18 -10.87
N VAL A 405 -8.82 -25.96 -10.56
CA VAL A 405 -9.99 -25.44 -9.84
C VAL A 405 -9.62 -24.98 -8.43
N SER A 406 -8.78 -25.75 -7.71
CA SER A 406 -8.27 -25.33 -6.39
C SER A 406 -7.48 -24.02 -6.46
N LEU A 407 -6.62 -23.85 -7.48
CA LEU A 407 -5.87 -22.62 -7.71
C LEU A 407 -6.78 -21.43 -8.04
N LEU A 408 -7.75 -21.61 -8.94
CA LEU A 408 -8.74 -20.58 -9.29
C LEU A 408 -9.57 -20.18 -8.06
N GLY A 409 -9.98 -21.15 -7.24
CA GLY A 409 -10.69 -20.94 -5.98
C GLY A 409 -9.86 -20.14 -4.97
N PHE A 410 -8.56 -20.42 -4.86
CA PHE A 410 -7.64 -19.63 -4.03
C PHE A 410 -7.55 -18.16 -4.49
N TRP A 411 -7.64 -17.89 -5.79
CA TRP A 411 -7.74 -16.53 -6.34
C TRP A 411 -9.15 -15.92 -6.24
N GLY A 412 -10.11 -16.62 -5.63
CA GLY A 412 -11.48 -16.16 -5.43
C GLY A 412 -12.38 -16.31 -6.66
N ILE A 413 -11.97 -17.07 -7.68
CA ILE A 413 -12.77 -17.37 -8.87
C ILE A 413 -13.64 -18.59 -8.58
N GLN A 414 -14.96 -18.41 -8.62
CA GLN A 414 -15.93 -19.47 -8.39
C GLN A 414 -16.84 -19.62 -9.62
N ALA A 415 -17.10 -20.86 -10.01
CA ALA A 415 -18.03 -21.16 -11.08
C ALA A 415 -19.48 -21.13 -10.59
N ASN A 416 -20.38 -20.65 -11.43
CA ASN A 416 -21.83 -20.79 -11.27
C ASN A 416 -22.36 -22.11 -11.83
N LEU A 417 -21.63 -22.70 -12.78
CA LEU A 417 -21.94 -23.99 -13.40
C LEU A 417 -20.64 -24.72 -13.75
N MET A 418 -20.66 -26.04 -13.63
CA MET A 418 -19.56 -26.91 -14.06
C MET A 418 -20.10 -27.92 -15.07
N ILE A 419 -19.40 -28.08 -16.19
CA ILE A 419 -19.74 -29.05 -17.24
C ILE A 419 -18.48 -29.82 -17.59
N GLY A 420 -18.57 -31.14 -17.67
CA GLY A 420 -17.47 -31.98 -18.14
C GLY A 420 -17.79 -32.65 -19.46
N HIS A 421 -16.76 -32.91 -20.26
CA HIS A 421 -16.88 -33.74 -21.46
C HIS A 421 -16.33 -35.14 -21.20
N SER A 422 -17.21 -36.15 -21.17
CA SER A 422 -16.84 -37.56 -20.95
C SER A 422 -16.04 -37.73 -19.64
N VAL A 423 -14.74 -38.06 -19.71
CA VAL A 423 -13.87 -38.18 -18.54
C VAL A 423 -13.82 -36.92 -17.67
N GLY A 424 -13.98 -35.75 -18.29
CA GLY A 424 -14.01 -34.47 -17.58
C GLY A 424 -15.16 -34.36 -16.58
N GLU A 425 -16.24 -35.13 -16.74
CA GLU A 425 -17.36 -35.13 -15.80
C GLU A 425 -16.97 -35.64 -14.42
N VAL A 426 -15.96 -36.50 -14.31
CA VAL A 426 -15.46 -36.99 -13.01
C VAL A 426 -14.82 -35.84 -12.23
N ALA A 427 -14.00 -35.03 -12.90
CA ALA A 427 -13.39 -33.83 -12.30
C ALA A 427 -14.45 -32.77 -11.97
N ALA A 428 -15.42 -32.56 -12.87
CA ALA A 428 -16.53 -31.63 -12.65
C ALA A 428 -17.40 -32.05 -11.44
N ALA A 429 -17.75 -33.33 -11.33
CA ALA A 429 -18.51 -33.88 -10.20
C ALA A 429 -17.77 -33.72 -8.88
N HIS A 430 -16.46 -34.00 -8.87
CA HIS A 430 -15.64 -33.75 -7.69
C HIS A 430 -15.61 -32.27 -7.30
N CYS A 431 -15.30 -31.39 -8.24
CA CYS A 431 -15.21 -29.95 -8.00
C CYS A 431 -16.56 -29.31 -7.61
N ALA A 432 -17.67 -29.90 -8.05
CA ALA A 432 -19.02 -29.51 -7.66
C ALA A 432 -19.43 -30.05 -6.27
N GLY A 433 -18.60 -30.90 -5.65
CA GLY A 433 -18.85 -31.51 -4.34
C GLY A 433 -19.81 -32.70 -4.37
N THR A 434 -20.17 -33.23 -5.54
CA THR A 434 -21.05 -34.40 -5.66
C THR A 434 -20.31 -35.72 -5.52
N LEU A 435 -18.99 -35.73 -5.80
CA LEU A 435 -18.13 -36.90 -5.66
C LEU A 435 -16.95 -36.60 -4.73
N SER A 436 -16.73 -37.46 -3.73
CA SER A 436 -15.56 -37.32 -2.85
C SER A 436 -14.26 -37.45 -3.66
N LEU A 437 -13.17 -36.82 -3.21
CA LEU A 437 -11.88 -36.92 -3.90
C LEU A 437 -11.44 -38.39 -4.05
N HIS A 438 -11.63 -39.17 -2.99
CA HIS A 438 -11.26 -40.57 -2.95
C HIS A 438 -12.06 -41.41 -3.96
N ASP A 439 -13.37 -41.18 -4.05
CA ASP A 439 -14.21 -41.90 -5.02
C ASP A 439 -13.97 -41.43 -6.46
N ALA A 440 -13.69 -40.13 -6.66
CA ALA A 440 -13.31 -39.60 -7.96
C ALA A 440 -12.00 -40.23 -8.48
N VAL A 441 -10.99 -40.38 -7.60
CA VAL A 441 -9.73 -41.08 -7.92
C VAL A 441 -9.98 -42.55 -8.25
N LYS A 442 -10.87 -43.24 -7.54
CA LYS A 442 -11.25 -44.62 -7.90
C LYS A 442 -11.91 -44.68 -9.27
N VAL A 443 -12.88 -43.81 -9.54
CA VAL A 443 -13.60 -43.79 -10.83
C VAL A 443 -12.62 -43.56 -11.98
N ILE A 444 -11.71 -42.59 -11.86
CA ILE A 444 -10.75 -42.30 -12.93
C ILE A 444 -9.72 -43.43 -13.11
N TYR A 445 -9.28 -44.07 -12.02
CA TYR A 445 -8.37 -45.19 -12.08
C TYR A 445 -9.02 -46.42 -12.73
N TYR A 446 -10.15 -46.91 -12.20
CA TYR A 446 -10.77 -48.13 -12.71
C TYR A 446 -11.28 -47.95 -14.15
N ARG A 447 -11.84 -46.78 -14.48
CA ARG A 447 -12.27 -46.48 -15.86
C ARG A 447 -11.10 -46.51 -16.82
N SER A 448 -9.95 -45.91 -16.44
CA SER A 448 -8.80 -45.82 -17.31
C SER A 448 -8.15 -47.19 -17.55
N VAL A 449 -7.96 -47.99 -16.51
CA VAL A 449 -7.46 -49.37 -16.61
C VAL A 449 -8.39 -50.24 -17.46
N LEU A 450 -9.71 -50.20 -17.21
CA LEU A 450 -10.67 -50.98 -17.99
C LEU A 450 -10.66 -50.56 -19.46
N GLN A 451 -10.61 -49.26 -19.75
CA GLN A 451 -10.53 -48.77 -21.12
C GLN A 451 -9.28 -49.28 -21.85
N SER A 452 -8.13 -49.41 -21.16
CA SER A 452 -6.90 -49.93 -21.75
C SER A 452 -6.98 -51.41 -22.12
N THR A 453 -7.95 -52.16 -21.58
CA THR A 453 -8.19 -53.57 -21.97
C THR A 453 -9.00 -53.71 -23.26
N VAL A 454 -9.71 -52.66 -23.68
CA VAL A 454 -10.58 -52.69 -24.87
C VAL A 454 -9.77 -52.24 -26.09
N THR A 455 -9.59 -53.14 -27.05
CA THR A 455 -8.85 -52.89 -28.30
C THR A 455 -9.76 -52.99 -29.53
N GLY A 456 -9.32 -52.42 -30.66
CA GLY A 456 -10.03 -52.51 -31.95
C GLY A 456 -11.03 -51.38 -32.25
N GLY A 457 -11.42 -50.59 -31.25
CA GLY A 457 -12.29 -49.42 -31.44
C GLY A 457 -11.57 -48.23 -32.10
N ARG A 458 -12.32 -47.42 -32.86
CA ARG A 458 -11.85 -46.15 -33.43
C ARG A 458 -12.89 -45.06 -33.25
N MET A 459 -12.44 -43.81 -33.14
CA MET A 459 -13.30 -42.63 -33.06
C MET A 459 -13.00 -41.69 -34.22
N LEU A 460 -14.04 -41.10 -34.81
CA LEU A 460 -13.94 -40.12 -35.88
C LEU A 460 -14.70 -38.84 -35.49
N ALA A 461 -14.02 -37.70 -35.54
CA ALA A 461 -14.67 -36.41 -35.44
C ALA A 461 -15.29 -36.03 -36.80
N VAL A 462 -16.60 -35.81 -36.83
CA VAL A 462 -17.33 -35.40 -38.04
C VAL A 462 -17.71 -33.93 -37.88
N SER A 463 -17.19 -33.08 -38.77
CA SER A 463 -17.53 -31.65 -38.83
C SER A 463 -18.54 -31.35 -39.93
N ASN A 464 -19.24 -30.21 -39.81
CA ASN A 464 -20.16 -29.69 -40.83
C ASN A 464 -21.37 -30.59 -41.18
N LEU A 465 -21.75 -31.51 -40.29
CA LEU A 465 -22.98 -32.30 -40.42
C LEU A 465 -23.78 -32.27 -39.11
N PRO A 466 -25.11 -32.04 -39.16
CA PRO A 466 -25.97 -32.20 -37.99
C PRO A 466 -25.97 -33.64 -37.47
N VAL A 467 -26.20 -33.80 -36.16
CA VAL A 467 -26.25 -35.12 -35.50
C VAL A 467 -27.25 -36.05 -36.20
N SER A 468 -28.42 -35.53 -36.59
CA SER A 468 -29.44 -36.29 -37.34
C SER A 468 -28.89 -36.96 -38.59
N ASN A 469 -28.11 -36.22 -39.38
CA ASN A 469 -27.58 -36.72 -40.65
C ASN A 469 -26.48 -37.76 -40.41
N VAL A 470 -25.71 -37.62 -39.32
CA VAL A 470 -24.73 -38.64 -38.93
C VAL A 470 -25.47 -39.89 -38.44
N SER A 471 -26.50 -39.76 -37.60
CA SER A 471 -27.33 -40.87 -37.13
C SER A 471 -27.92 -41.67 -38.28
N ASP A 472 -28.51 -41.02 -39.28
CA ASP A 472 -29.07 -41.69 -40.46
C ASP A 472 -28.03 -42.52 -41.23
N ARG A 473 -26.80 -42.01 -41.33
CA ARG A 473 -25.68 -42.70 -41.99
C ARG A 473 -25.14 -43.88 -41.18
N LEU A 474 -25.34 -43.89 -39.86
CA LEU A 474 -24.89 -44.97 -38.98
C LEU A 474 -25.86 -46.14 -38.91
N VAL A 475 -27.13 -45.96 -39.31
CA VAL A 475 -28.17 -47.02 -39.29
C VAL A 475 -27.71 -48.35 -39.91
N PRO A 476 -27.09 -48.38 -41.12
CA PRO A 476 -26.64 -49.63 -41.75
C PRO A 476 -25.56 -50.39 -40.95
N TYR A 477 -24.92 -49.73 -39.98
CA TYR A 477 -23.81 -50.26 -39.21
C TYR A 477 -24.20 -50.58 -37.75
N SER A 478 -25.48 -50.48 -37.39
CA SER A 478 -25.97 -50.78 -36.04
C SER A 478 -25.53 -52.18 -35.57
N GLY A 479 -24.93 -52.26 -34.38
CA GLY A 479 -24.39 -53.49 -33.79
C GLY A 479 -23.07 -54.01 -34.41
N ARG A 480 -22.53 -53.30 -35.41
CA ARG A 480 -21.20 -53.58 -36.02
C ARG A 480 -20.17 -52.48 -35.72
N LEU A 481 -20.61 -51.33 -35.21
CA LEU A 481 -19.80 -50.22 -34.72
C LEU A 481 -19.84 -50.14 -33.20
#